data_AF-A0AAE2DIK2-F1
#
_entry.id   AF-A0AAE2DIK2-F1
#
_cell.length_a   1.000
_cell.length_b   1.000
_cell.length_c   1.000
_cell.angle_alpha   90.00
_cell.angle_beta   90.00
_cell.angle_gamma   90.00
#
_symmetry.space_group_name_H-M   'P 1'
#
loop_
_entity.id
_entity.type
_entity.pdbx_description
1 polymer ?
#
loop_
_entity_poly.entity_id
_entity_poly.type
_entity_poly.pdbx_seq_one_letter_code
_entity_poly.pdbx_strand_id
1 'polypeptide(L)'
;MKNPATAGAAKTLLDYYSKPELSTCTQSITSDYVVARSALKGTGIKSVQEISRQYLTDKKSLYAQYNDTDFQKIIETYISSLKAMVLNCYIPAENSPFAQKHALLTKMGEIAWGKNAACTGLSVGSPIYVLTARHCFENLSNHSDMWFRPAMSKDRYQICAISQSNALTEDKLNDLSQDQVLVRIAPGLKDPGELNVLLRSALHSMTDQKAGVSNSPTLLTQISYMPLANLLFPKTFPSGFVQGKAELCAAKVKDTGCFSHLCSAESGGSGSALFVNDESKLTLAGTHIGQSENDPTAKVCEEGFGLNVATYINKKLLEPFPKTVRFIESQ
;
A
#
# COMPACT_ATOMS: atom_id res chain seq x y z
N MET A 1 -1.69 -6.58 -39.41
CA MET A 1 -0.77 -5.44 -39.24
C MET A 1 -0.54 -5.25 -37.74
N LYS A 2 0.70 -5.39 -37.24
CA LYS A 2 1.02 -5.23 -35.81
C LYS A 2 0.91 -3.75 -35.45
N ASN A 3 0.07 -3.43 -34.48
CA ASN A 3 -0.26 -2.05 -34.12
C ASN A 3 0.93 -1.37 -33.40
N PRO A 4 1.60 -0.36 -34.00
CA PRO A 4 2.85 0.22 -33.48
C PRO A 4 2.72 0.87 -32.08
N ALA A 5 1.51 1.17 -31.62
CA ALA A 5 1.24 1.73 -30.29
C ALA A 5 1.50 0.74 -29.13
N THR A 6 1.32 -0.57 -29.34
CA THR A 6 1.61 -1.59 -28.31
C THR A 6 3.10 -1.75 -28.02
N ALA A 7 3.96 -1.40 -28.99
CA ALA A 7 5.41 -1.45 -28.84
C ALA A 7 5.98 -0.24 -28.07
N GLY A 8 5.20 0.82 -27.81
CA GLY A 8 5.67 2.05 -27.15
C GLY A 8 5.67 1.96 -25.62
N ALA A 9 4.52 1.71 -24.99
CA ALA A 9 4.44 1.70 -23.52
C ALA A 9 4.87 0.37 -22.89
N ALA A 10 4.67 -0.78 -23.56
CA ALA A 10 5.27 -2.04 -23.12
C ALA A 10 6.79 -1.94 -23.14
N LYS A 11 7.36 -1.32 -24.18
CA LYS A 11 8.77 -0.97 -24.24
C LYS A 11 9.14 0.09 -23.20
N THR A 12 8.30 1.08 -22.90
CA THR A 12 8.61 2.07 -21.84
C THR A 12 8.66 1.43 -20.45
N LEU A 13 7.72 0.52 -20.13
CA LEU A 13 7.76 -0.28 -18.91
C LEU A 13 8.96 -1.23 -18.92
N LEU A 14 9.21 -1.99 -20.00
CA LEU A 14 10.35 -2.91 -20.12
C LEU A 14 11.71 -2.19 -20.07
N ASP A 15 11.86 -1.07 -20.78
CA ASP A 15 13.04 -0.21 -20.80
C ASP A 15 13.23 0.43 -19.42
N TYR A 16 12.14 0.85 -18.74
CA TYR A 16 12.18 1.29 -17.35
C TYR A 16 12.68 0.17 -16.45
N TYR A 17 12.14 -1.06 -16.55
CA TYR A 17 12.59 -2.24 -15.81
C TYR A 17 14.03 -2.68 -16.12
N SER A 18 14.58 -2.25 -17.25
CA SER A 18 15.99 -2.47 -17.60
C SER A 18 16.95 -1.44 -16.99
N LYS A 19 16.44 -0.41 -16.30
CA LYS A 19 17.29 0.63 -15.68
C LYS A 19 18.19 0.07 -14.57
N PRO A 20 19.46 0.52 -14.47
CA PRO A 20 20.40 0.07 -13.43
C PRO A 20 19.92 0.34 -12.00
N GLU A 21 19.12 1.37 -11.75
CA GLU A 21 18.60 1.70 -10.41
C GLU A 21 17.61 0.64 -9.89
N LEU A 22 16.89 -0.02 -10.81
CA LEU A 22 16.03 -1.17 -10.54
C LEU A 22 16.79 -2.48 -10.47
N SER A 23 18.01 -2.53 -11.01
CA SER A 23 18.84 -3.74 -11.01
C SER A 23 19.18 -4.27 -9.61
N THR A 24 19.04 -3.42 -8.58
CA THR A 24 19.24 -3.85 -7.19
C THR A 24 18.07 -4.66 -6.65
N CYS A 25 16.83 -4.38 -7.07
CA CYS A 25 15.65 -5.15 -6.67
C CYS A 25 15.40 -6.29 -7.68
N THR A 26 15.98 -7.45 -7.43
CA THR A 26 15.85 -8.60 -8.31
C THR A 26 14.68 -9.50 -7.93
N GLN A 27 14.19 -10.29 -8.89
CA GLN A 27 13.17 -11.32 -8.62
C GLN A 27 13.60 -12.30 -7.53
N SER A 28 14.90 -12.61 -7.41
CA SER A 28 15.43 -13.46 -6.34
C SER A 28 15.14 -12.86 -4.98
N ILE A 29 15.44 -11.57 -4.78
CA ILE A 29 15.23 -10.88 -3.49
C ILE A 29 13.75 -10.94 -3.07
N THR A 30 12.84 -10.68 -4.00
CA THR A 30 11.40 -10.76 -3.71
C THR A 30 10.94 -12.19 -3.46
N SER A 31 11.49 -13.17 -4.18
CA SER A 31 11.13 -14.59 -4.02
C SER A 31 11.64 -15.16 -2.71
N ASP A 32 12.89 -14.86 -2.35
CA ASP A 32 13.52 -15.28 -1.09
C ASP A 32 12.73 -14.74 0.12
N TYR A 33 12.29 -13.49 0.02
CA TYR A 33 11.42 -12.89 1.01
C TYR A 33 10.07 -13.63 1.15
N VAL A 34 9.38 -13.90 0.04
CA VAL A 34 8.09 -14.62 0.05
C VAL A 34 8.24 -16.01 0.64
N VAL A 35 9.29 -16.75 0.24
CA VAL A 35 9.59 -18.09 0.77
C VAL A 35 9.84 -18.03 2.28
N ALA A 36 10.67 -17.09 2.74
CA ALA A 36 10.98 -16.97 4.17
C ALA A 36 9.76 -16.53 5.00
N ARG A 37 8.92 -15.64 4.47
CA ARG A 37 7.66 -15.22 5.11
C ARG A 37 6.69 -16.40 5.23
N SER A 38 6.54 -17.20 4.17
CA SER A 38 5.68 -18.38 4.17
C SER A 38 6.18 -19.46 5.13
N ALA A 39 7.50 -19.70 5.19
CA ALA A 39 8.09 -20.59 6.16
C ALA A 39 7.79 -20.15 7.60
N LEU A 40 7.93 -18.85 7.89
CA LEU A 40 7.62 -18.30 9.21
C LEU A 40 6.13 -18.40 9.55
N LYS A 41 5.22 -18.10 8.62
CA LYS A 41 3.77 -18.33 8.80
C LYS A 41 3.46 -19.79 9.10
N GLY A 42 4.15 -20.72 8.43
CA GLY A 42 4.00 -22.17 8.59
C GLY A 42 4.36 -22.70 9.97
N THR A 43 5.01 -21.90 10.82
CA THR A 43 5.34 -22.28 12.21
C THR A 43 4.16 -22.22 13.18
N GLY A 44 2.98 -21.77 12.73
CA GLY A 44 1.77 -21.66 13.57
C GLY A 44 1.73 -20.42 14.47
N ILE A 45 2.62 -19.45 14.25
CA ILE A 45 2.57 -18.17 14.96
C ILE A 45 1.30 -17.37 14.61
N LYS A 46 0.81 -16.59 15.57
CA LYS A 46 -0.40 -15.75 15.39
C LYS A 46 -0.17 -14.53 14.50
N SER A 47 1.05 -13.96 14.52
CA SER A 47 1.37 -12.76 13.74
C SER A 47 2.86 -12.70 13.41
N VAL A 48 3.16 -12.68 12.10
CA VAL A 48 4.53 -12.48 11.59
C VAL A 48 5.09 -11.14 12.07
N GLN A 49 4.30 -10.07 12.06
CA GLN A 49 4.74 -8.75 12.48
C GLN A 49 5.09 -8.69 13.97
N GLU A 50 4.24 -9.26 14.85
CA GLU A 50 4.46 -9.25 16.30
C GLU A 50 5.74 -10.00 16.66
N ILE A 51 5.89 -11.22 16.13
CA ILE A 51 7.07 -12.07 16.36
C ILE A 51 8.34 -11.40 15.83
N SER A 52 8.26 -10.78 14.66
CA SER A 52 9.41 -10.07 14.08
C SER A 52 9.77 -8.82 14.87
N ARG A 53 8.78 -8.09 15.39
CA ARG A 53 9.02 -6.96 16.31
C ARG A 53 9.69 -7.45 17.60
N GLN A 54 9.21 -8.54 18.18
CA GLN A 54 9.82 -9.14 19.37
C GLN A 54 11.26 -9.60 19.08
N TYR A 55 11.52 -10.23 17.93
CA TYR A 55 12.87 -10.58 17.50
C TYR A 55 13.79 -9.35 17.46
N LEU A 56 13.32 -8.25 16.88
CA LEU A 56 14.11 -7.03 16.69
C LEU A 56 14.31 -6.21 17.96
N THR A 57 13.45 -6.36 18.96
CA THR A 57 13.45 -5.54 20.19
C THR A 57 13.90 -6.31 21.43
N ASP A 58 13.60 -7.61 21.52
CA ASP A 58 13.97 -8.50 22.61
C ASP A 58 14.16 -9.95 22.11
N LYS A 59 15.23 -10.14 21.32
CA LYS A 59 15.62 -11.46 20.77
C LYS A 59 15.75 -12.53 21.86
N LYS A 60 16.24 -12.16 23.04
CA LYS A 60 16.47 -13.10 24.16
C LYS A 60 15.16 -13.64 24.69
N SER A 61 14.17 -12.78 24.93
CA SER A 61 12.82 -13.20 25.35
C SER A 61 12.16 -14.09 24.30
N LEU A 62 12.25 -13.72 23.02
CA LEU A 62 11.68 -14.54 21.94
C LEU A 62 12.29 -15.95 21.92
N TYR A 63 13.62 -16.07 22.04
CA TYR A 63 14.29 -17.38 22.00
C TYR A 63 14.05 -18.21 23.26
N ALA A 64 13.77 -17.56 24.39
CA ALA A 64 13.32 -18.27 25.59
C ALA A 64 11.89 -18.82 25.42
N GLN A 65 11.03 -18.10 24.70
CA GLN A 65 9.65 -18.53 24.39
C GLN A 65 9.61 -19.61 23.30
N TYR A 66 10.48 -19.49 22.29
CA TYR A 66 10.61 -20.41 21.16
C TYR A 66 12.02 -20.99 21.15
N ASN A 67 12.23 -22.02 21.96
CA ASN A 67 13.54 -22.66 22.15
C ASN A 67 13.91 -23.66 21.02
N ASP A 68 13.02 -23.88 20.05
CA ASP A 68 13.25 -24.69 18.87
C ASP A 68 14.27 -24.02 17.93
N THR A 69 15.36 -24.73 17.64
CA THR A 69 16.43 -24.28 16.75
C THR A 69 15.95 -24.03 15.31
N ASP A 70 14.94 -24.78 14.86
CA ASP A 70 14.37 -24.61 13.52
C ASP A 70 13.58 -23.31 13.44
N PHE A 71 12.76 -23.00 14.46
CA PHE A 71 12.08 -21.71 14.56
C PHE A 71 13.07 -20.55 14.53
N GLN A 72 14.15 -20.64 15.32
CA GLN A 72 15.18 -19.60 15.40
C GLN A 72 15.84 -19.35 14.03
N LYS A 73 16.15 -20.41 13.28
CA LYS A 73 16.69 -20.32 11.93
C LYS A 73 15.69 -19.70 10.95
N ILE A 74 14.41 -20.06 11.05
CA ILE A 74 13.34 -19.53 10.20
C ILE A 74 13.17 -18.02 10.41
N ILE A 75 13.08 -17.55 11.66
CA ILE A 75 12.94 -16.11 11.94
C ILE A 75 14.19 -15.33 11.52
N GLU A 76 15.40 -15.89 11.70
CA GLU A 76 16.64 -15.27 11.22
C GLU A 76 16.67 -15.13 9.69
N THR A 77 16.26 -16.18 8.98
CA THR A 77 16.15 -16.17 7.51
C THR A 77 15.12 -15.13 7.05
N TYR A 78 13.96 -15.07 7.70
CA TYR A 78 12.94 -14.06 7.43
C TYR A 78 13.49 -12.64 7.61
N ILE A 79 14.10 -12.33 8.76
CA ILE A 79 14.62 -10.99 9.04
C ILE A 79 15.74 -10.61 8.05
N SER A 80 16.60 -11.56 7.66
CA SER A 80 17.63 -11.34 6.65
C SER A 80 17.03 -11.00 5.28
N SER A 81 16.06 -11.80 4.82
CA SER A 81 15.37 -11.56 3.55
C SER A 81 14.58 -10.24 3.53
N LEU A 82 13.92 -9.88 4.64
CA LEU A 82 13.22 -8.61 4.81
C LEU A 82 14.21 -7.43 4.74
N LYS A 83 15.37 -7.52 5.39
CA LYS A 83 16.42 -6.49 5.27
C LYS A 83 16.89 -6.30 3.84
N ALA A 84 17.14 -7.41 3.13
CA ALA A 84 17.54 -7.37 1.73
C ALA A 84 16.44 -6.71 0.88
N MET A 85 15.18 -7.09 1.06
CA MET A 85 14.06 -6.51 0.35
C MET A 85 13.92 -5.00 0.64
N VAL A 86 13.96 -4.58 1.91
CA VAL A 86 13.86 -3.15 2.30
C VAL A 86 14.95 -2.30 1.61
N LEU A 87 16.22 -2.70 1.71
CA LEU A 87 17.34 -1.90 1.19
C LEU A 87 17.43 -1.91 -0.33
N ASN A 88 17.08 -3.02 -0.96
CA ASN A 88 17.24 -3.17 -2.40
C ASN A 88 16.02 -2.71 -3.19
N CYS A 89 14.81 -2.88 -2.65
CA CYS A 89 13.57 -2.61 -3.39
C CYS A 89 12.90 -1.27 -3.05
N TYR A 90 13.33 -0.59 -1.99
CA TYR A 90 12.68 0.63 -1.54
C TYR A 90 13.65 1.79 -1.33
N ILE A 91 13.11 2.99 -1.49
CA ILE A 91 13.68 4.21 -0.94
C ILE A 91 12.80 4.69 0.22
N PRO A 92 13.38 5.37 1.21
CA PRO A 92 12.58 6.06 2.22
C PRO A 92 11.71 7.12 1.54
N ALA A 93 10.47 7.25 1.97
CA ALA A 93 9.53 8.22 1.41
C ALA A 93 10.02 9.67 1.59
N GLU A 94 10.86 9.92 2.59
CA GLU A 94 11.56 11.20 2.82
C GLU A 94 12.47 11.58 1.65
N ASN A 95 12.99 10.59 0.92
CA ASN A 95 13.87 10.79 -0.23
C ASN A 95 13.14 10.63 -1.58
N SER A 96 11.83 10.32 -1.56
CA SER A 96 11.05 10.23 -2.79
C SER A 96 10.81 11.62 -3.38
N PRO A 97 11.20 11.88 -4.64
CA PRO A 97 10.91 13.15 -5.31
C PRO A 97 9.41 13.44 -5.38
N PHE A 98 8.61 12.40 -5.62
CA PHE A 98 7.15 12.49 -5.67
C PHE A 98 6.56 12.88 -4.30
N ALA A 99 7.00 12.21 -3.22
CA ALA A 99 6.53 12.49 -1.88
C ALA A 99 6.93 13.88 -1.39
N GLN A 100 8.15 14.34 -1.73
CA GLN A 100 8.61 15.69 -1.44
C GLN A 100 7.79 16.75 -2.19
N LYS A 101 7.64 16.58 -3.52
CA LYS A 101 6.86 17.49 -4.39
C LYS A 101 5.44 17.74 -3.87
N HIS A 102 4.81 16.70 -3.35
CA HIS A 102 3.42 16.76 -2.87
C HIS A 102 3.26 16.80 -1.34
N ALA A 103 4.36 16.96 -0.60
CA ALA A 103 4.40 16.96 0.86
C ALA A 103 3.66 15.77 1.51
N LEU A 104 3.75 14.58 0.92
CA LEU A 104 2.90 13.42 1.25
C LEU A 104 3.03 12.96 2.71
N LEU A 105 4.23 13.05 3.29
CA LEU A 105 4.45 12.66 4.69
C LEU A 105 3.70 13.52 5.71
N THR A 106 3.17 14.68 5.30
CA THR A 106 2.28 15.51 6.13
C THR A 106 0.82 15.08 6.07
N LYS A 107 0.47 14.27 5.07
CA LYS A 107 -0.89 13.83 4.78
C LYS A 107 -1.10 12.35 5.10
N MET A 108 -0.03 11.58 5.20
CA MET A 108 -0.09 10.12 5.40
C MET A 108 0.26 9.72 6.83
N GLY A 109 -0.22 8.55 7.24
CA GLY A 109 0.07 7.98 8.55
C GLY A 109 -0.26 6.51 8.62
N GLU A 110 0.23 5.86 9.66
CA GLU A 110 -0.10 4.47 9.96
C GLU A 110 -1.39 4.42 10.79
N ILE A 111 -2.18 3.39 10.56
CA ILE A 111 -3.30 2.99 11.40
C ILE A 111 -2.81 1.81 12.23
N ALA A 112 -2.86 1.93 13.55
CA ALA A 112 -2.34 0.94 14.47
C ALA A 112 -3.41 0.44 15.43
N TRP A 113 -3.34 -0.86 15.74
CA TRP A 113 -4.08 -1.50 16.82
C TRP A 113 -3.09 -1.98 17.87
N GLY A 114 -3.15 -1.40 19.08
CA GLY A 114 -2.15 -1.67 20.11
C GLY A 114 -0.73 -1.27 19.67
N LYS A 115 0.19 -2.23 19.60
CA LYS A 115 1.59 -2.02 19.16
C LYS A 115 1.82 -2.32 17.68
N ASN A 116 0.82 -2.83 16.97
CA ASN A 116 0.96 -3.28 15.59
C ASN A 116 0.32 -2.29 14.63
N ALA A 117 1.08 -1.92 13.60
CA ALA A 117 0.56 -1.17 12.47
C ALA A 117 -0.30 -2.13 11.63
N ALA A 118 -1.59 -1.83 11.58
CA ALA A 118 -2.56 -2.57 10.79
C ALA A 118 -2.49 -2.14 9.32
N CYS A 119 -2.49 -0.83 9.06
CA CYS A 119 -2.66 -0.28 7.71
C CYS A 119 -1.98 1.09 7.52
N THR A 120 -1.97 1.57 6.28
CA THR A 120 -1.65 2.94 5.88
C THR A 120 -2.94 3.75 5.72
N GLY A 121 -2.89 5.04 5.99
CA GLY A 121 -3.99 5.96 5.76
C GLY A 121 -3.53 7.28 5.14
N LEU A 122 -4.44 7.90 4.38
CA LEU A 122 -4.28 9.23 3.78
C LEU A 122 -5.33 10.18 4.36
N SER A 123 -4.89 11.28 4.97
CA SER A 123 -5.75 12.40 5.37
C SER A 123 -6.36 13.05 4.12
N VAL A 124 -7.69 13.16 4.09
CA VAL A 124 -8.44 13.67 2.93
C VAL A 124 -9.62 14.53 3.37
N GLY A 125 -9.97 15.52 2.56
CA GLY A 125 -11.19 16.32 2.74
C GLY A 125 -11.12 17.33 3.89
N SER A 126 -10.82 16.87 5.10
CA SER A 126 -10.71 17.68 6.32
C SER A 126 -9.70 17.04 7.29
N PRO A 127 -9.19 17.77 8.31
CA PRO A 127 -8.18 17.26 9.25
C PRO A 127 -8.67 16.17 10.21
N ILE A 128 -9.89 15.67 10.05
CA ILE A 128 -10.45 14.60 10.89
C ILE A 128 -10.79 13.33 10.10
N TYR A 129 -10.49 13.28 8.80
CA TYR A 129 -10.86 12.15 7.94
C TYR A 129 -9.64 11.52 7.30
N VAL A 130 -9.57 10.19 7.38
CA VAL A 130 -8.50 9.38 6.82
C VAL A 130 -9.11 8.31 5.92
N LEU A 131 -8.67 8.25 4.67
CA LEU A 131 -8.99 7.19 3.72
C LEU A 131 -8.04 6.00 3.91
N THR A 132 -8.56 4.79 3.94
CA THR A 132 -7.81 3.54 4.09
C THR A 132 -8.61 2.34 3.56
N ALA A 133 -8.10 1.11 3.71
CA ALA A 133 -8.79 -0.12 3.32
C ALA A 133 -9.78 -0.61 4.41
N ARG A 134 -10.86 -1.29 4.01
CA ARG A 134 -11.94 -1.76 4.90
C ARG A 134 -11.52 -2.97 5.70
N HIS A 135 -10.83 -3.93 5.07
CA HIS A 135 -10.41 -5.19 5.73
C HIS A 135 -9.47 -4.95 6.92
N CYS A 136 -8.85 -3.77 7.03
CA CYS A 136 -8.09 -3.32 8.20
C CYS A 136 -8.90 -3.39 9.52
N PHE A 137 -10.23 -3.44 9.42
CA PHE A 137 -11.16 -3.41 10.55
C PHE A 137 -11.98 -4.69 10.72
N GLU A 138 -11.86 -5.67 9.82
CA GLU A 138 -12.74 -6.85 9.74
C GLU A 138 -12.70 -7.75 11.00
N ASN A 139 -11.54 -7.83 11.66
CA ASN A 139 -11.32 -8.71 12.80
C ASN A 139 -11.09 -7.96 14.12
N LEU A 140 -11.56 -6.72 14.21
CA LEU A 140 -11.42 -5.93 15.43
C LEU A 140 -12.45 -6.35 16.47
N SER A 141 -11.98 -6.53 17.71
CA SER A 141 -12.87 -6.65 18.86
C SER A 141 -13.68 -5.37 19.09
N ASN A 142 -14.85 -5.48 19.71
CA ASN A 142 -15.75 -4.35 20.01
C ASN A 142 -15.10 -3.21 20.86
N HIS A 143 -13.91 -3.43 21.43
CA HIS A 143 -13.15 -2.47 22.24
C HIS A 143 -11.74 -2.21 21.69
N SER A 144 -11.53 -2.39 20.39
CA SER A 144 -10.21 -2.19 19.79
C SER A 144 -9.77 -0.73 19.86
N ASP A 145 -8.69 -0.50 20.61
CA ASP A 145 -8.04 0.80 20.75
C ASP A 145 -7.19 1.12 19.50
N MET A 146 -7.84 1.77 18.55
CA MET A 146 -7.32 2.07 17.22
C MET A 146 -6.84 3.51 17.11
N TRP A 147 -5.67 3.72 16.52
CA TRP A 147 -5.05 5.04 16.41
C TRP A 147 -4.54 5.29 15.00
N PHE A 148 -4.62 6.54 14.57
CA PHE A 148 -3.88 7.07 13.43
C PHE A 148 -2.64 7.82 13.93
N ARG A 149 -1.46 7.51 13.39
CA ARG A 149 -0.21 8.21 13.67
C ARG A 149 0.38 8.77 12.38
N PRO A 150 0.46 10.10 12.21
CA PRO A 150 1.07 10.71 11.04
C PRO A 150 2.54 10.28 10.89
N ALA A 151 3.00 10.12 9.65
CA ALA A 151 4.30 9.53 9.32
C ALA A 151 5.50 10.16 10.05
N MET A 152 5.47 11.48 10.23
CA MET A 152 6.54 12.25 10.88
C MET A 152 6.16 12.80 12.26
N SER A 153 5.13 12.23 12.91
CA SER A 153 4.69 12.64 14.24
C SER A 153 4.78 11.51 15.26
N LYS A 154 5.00 11.90 16.52
CA LYS A 154 4.84 11.03 17.68
C LYS A 154 3.40 11.04 18.21
N ASP A 155 2.60 12.02 17.80
CA ASP A 155 1.21 12.16 18.21
C ASP A 155 0.36 11.04 17.62
N ARG A 156 -0.64 10.62 18.39
CA ARG A 156 -1.60 9.59 18.00
C ARG A 156 -3.00 10.17 18.14
N TYR A 157 -3.82 9.93 17.12
CA TYR A 157 -5.19 10.41 17.03
C TYR A 157 -6.11 9.21 17.08
N GLN A 158 -7.02 9.18 18.06
CA GLN A 158 -7.93 8.05 18.22
C GLN A 158 -8.84 7.92 16.99
N ILE A 159 -8.97 6.72 16.45
CA ILE A 159 -10.00 6.44 15.43
C ILE A 159 -11.34 6.33 16.15
N CYS A 160 -12.23 7.26 15.84
CA CYS A 160 -13.50 7.44 16.54
C CYS A 160 -14.64 6.64 15.88
N ALA A 161 -14.62 6.52 14.55
CA ALA A 161 -15.68 5.84 13.79
C ALA A 161 -15.22 5.53 12.36
N ILE A 162 -15.83 4.51 11.75
CA ILE A 162 -15.87 4.36 10.30
C ILE A 162 -17.04 5.18 9.77
N SER A 163 -16.78 6.11 8.85
CA SER A 163 -17.73 7.12 8.34
C SER A 163 -18.62 6.54 7.24
N GLN A 164 -19.12 5.32 7.45
CA GLN A 164 -20.05 4.62 6.59
C GLN A 164 -20.94 3.73 7.45
N SER A 165 -22.25 3.77 7.25
CA SER A 165 -23.16 2.80 7.83
C SER A 165 -22.88 1.41 7.26
N ASN A 166 -23.02 0.38 8.10
CA ASN A 166 -22.85 -1.01 7.69
C ASN A 166 -21.48 -1.22 7.02
N ALA A 167 -20.41 -0.63 7.57
CA ALA A 167 -19.09 -0.68 6.94
C ALA A 167 -18.45 -2.08 7.00
N LEU A 168 -18.91 -2.95 7.89
CA LEU A 168 -18.33 -4.28 8.11
C LEU A 168 -19.36 -5.39 7.84
N THR A 169 -20.33 -5.12 6.96
CA THR A 169 -21.27 -6.16 6.51
C THR A 169 -20.62 -7.06 5.48
N GLU A 170 -21.03 -8.33 5.47
CA GLU A 170 -20.46 -9.39 4.63
C GLU A 170 -20.44 -9.03 3.13
N ASP A 171 -21.48 -8.37 2.63
CA ASP A 171 -21.56 -7.91 1.23
C ASP A 171 -20.41 -6.96 0.85
N LYS A 172 -19.98 -6.10 1.78
CA LYS A 172 -18.90 -5.13 1.54
C LYS A 172 -17.51 -5.70 1.81
N LEU A 173 -17.41 -6.70 2.68
CA LEU A 173 -16.15 -7.41 2.94
C LEU A 173 -15.78 -8.31 1.75
N ASN A 174 -16.79 -8.86 1.06
CA ASN A 174 -16.59 -9.73 -0.09
C ASN A 174 -16.49 -8.99 -1.45
N ASP A 175 -16.71 -7.67 -1.48
CA ASP A 175 -16.59 -6.86 -2.70
C ASP A 175 -15.33 -5.97 -2.66
N LEU A 176 -14.28 -6.38 -3.37
CA LEU A 176 -13.02 -5.64 -3.51
C LEU A 176 -13.23 -4.21 -4.03
N SER A 177 -14.28 -3.94 -4.82
CA SER A 177 -14.59 -2.60 -5.30
C SER A 177 -15.04 -1.67 -4.16
N GLN A 178 -15.48 -2.22 -3.04
CA GLN A 178 -15.93 -1.52 -1.84
C GLN A 178 -14.90 -1.55 -0.72
N ASP A 179 -13.70 -2.13 -0.90
CA ASP A 179 -12.67 -2.27 0.13
C ASP A 179 -11.89 -0.95 0.39
N GLN A 180 -12.66 0.12 0.59
CA GLN A 180 -12.22 1.44 1.01
C GLN A 180 -13.17 1.98 2.04
N VAL A 181 -12.62 2.64 3.06
CA VAL A 181 -13.38 3.34 4.08
C VAL A 181 -12.76 4.68 4.38
N LEU A 182 -13.63 5.62 4.75
CA LEU A 182 -13.21 6.84 5.39
C LEU A 182 -13.40 6.68 6.90
N VAL A 183 -12.33 6.83 7.67
CA VAL A 183 -12.41 6.82 9.13
C VAL A 183 -12.32 8.22 9.68
N ARG A 184 -13.08 8.48 10.73
CA ARG A 184 -13.01 9.72 11.49
C ARG A 184 -12.04 9.55 12.65
N ILE A 185 -11.14 10.50 12.81
CA ILE A 185 -10.17 10.54 13.91
C ILE A 185 -10.45 11.71 14.84
N ALA A 186 -9.84 11.68 16.02
CA ALA A 186 -9.80 12.82 16.93
C ALA A 186 -9.17 14.05 16.24
N PRO A 187 -9.64 15.28 16.54
CA PRO A 187 -9.14 16.49 15.92
C PRO A 187 -7.67 16.77 16.27
N GLY A 188 -6.98 17.48 15.38
CA GLY A 188 -5.63 17.99 15.61
C GLY A 188 -4.63 17.76 14.47
N LEU A 189 -5.02 17.06 13.39
CA LEU A 189 -4.20 17.07 12.18
C LEU A 189 -4.21 18.45 11.51
N LYS A 190 -3.17 18.69 10.71
CA LYS A 190 -3.13 19.79 9.75
C LYS A 190 -4.12 19.53 8.62
N ASP A 191 -4.57 20.62 8.00
CA ASP A 191 -5.41 20.55 6.81
C ASP A 191 -4.70 19.72 5.72
N PRO A 192 -5.34 18.67 5.16
CA PRO A 192 -4.75 17.88 4.08
C PRO A 192 -4.57 18.66 2.76
N GLY A 193 -5.18 19.84 2.62
CA GLY A 193 -5.14 20.65 1.40
C GLY A 193 -5.95 20.04 0.25
N GLU A 194 -5.83 20.65 -0.93
CA GLU A 194 -6.54 20.16 -2.11
C GLU A 194 -6.01 18.81 -2.60
N LEU A 195 -6.94 17.98 -3.07
CA LEU A 195 -6.70 16.66 -3.66
C LEU A 195 -7.55 16.52 -4.93
N ASN A 196 -6.90 16.13 -6.03
CA ASN A 196 -7.61 15.64 -7.19
C ASN A 196 -7.89 14.14 -7.05
N VAL A 197 -9.02 13.68 -7.57
CA VAL A 197 -9.37 12.26 -7.66
C VAL A 197 -9.62 11.94 -9.12
N LEU A 198 -8.79 11.08 -9.68
CA LEU A 198 -8.95 10.59 -11.05
C LEU A 198 -10.02 9.49 -11.04
N LEU A 199 -11.14 9.74 -11.70
CA LEU A 199 -12.21 8.75 -11.78
C LEU A 199 -11.78 7.57 -12.66
N ARG A 200 -12.38 6.41 -12.39
CA ARG A 200 -12.20 5.18 -13.17
C ARG A 200 -12.36 5.41 -14.68
N SER A 201 -13.30 6.25 -15.09
CA SER A 201 -13.55 6.58 -16.50
C SER A 201 -12.37 7.27 -17.19
N ALA A 202 -11.61 8.07 -16.43
CA ALA A 202 -10.50 8.88 -16.91
C ALA A 202 -9.13 8.17 -16.84
N LEU A 203 -9.06 6.99 -16.19
CA LEU A 203 -7.85 6.19 -16.16
C LEU A 203 -7.59 5.57 -17.54
N HIS A 204 -6.33 5.31 -17.89
CA HIS A 204 -5.98 4.49 -19.04
C HIS A 204 -5.37 3.18 -18.52
N SER A 205 -5.97 2.06 -18.85
CA SER A 205 -5.47 0.75 -18.45
C SER A 205 -4.56 0.12 -19.50
N MET A 206 -3.79 -0.90 -19.10
CA MET A 206 -3.04 -1.73 -20.04
C MET A 206 -3.98 -2.42 -21.05
N THR A 207 -5.21 -2.72 -20.65
CA THR A 207 -6.24 -3.28 -21.55
C THR A 207 -6.70 -2.24 -22.58
N ASP A 208 -6.94 -0.99 -22.17
CA ASP A 208 -7.28 0.12 -23.09
C ASP A 208 -6.17 0.33 -24.12
N GLN A 209 -4.91 0.24 -23.68
CA GLN A 209 -3.77 0.35 -24.58
C GLN A 209 -3.72 -0.82 -25.59
N LYS A 210 -3.89 -2.06 -25.12
CA LYS A 210 -3.92 -3.24 -26.01
C LYS A 210 -5.06 -3.16 -27.04
N ALA A 211 -6.18 -2.56 -26.66
CA ALA A 211 -7.32 -2.30 -27.52
C ALA A 211 -7.14 -1.08 -28.46
N GLY A 212 -6.05 -0.31 -28.30
CA GLY A 212 -5.79 0.90 -29.09
C GLY A 212 -6.62 2.13 -28.68
N VAL A 213 -7.28 2.09 -27.52
CA VAL A 213 -8.07 3.19 -26.96
C VAL A 213 -7.18 4.28 -26.36
N SER A 214 -5.98 3.92 -25.88
CA SER A 214 -4.97 4.86 -25.38
C SER A 214 -3.58 4.52 -25.90
N ASN A 215 -2.70 5.52 -25.98
CA ASN A 215 -1.29 5.36 -26.34
C ASN A 215 -0.44 4.78 -25.18
N SER A 216 -0.85 4.99 -23.92
CA SER A 216 -0.15 4.52 -22.72
C SER A 216 -1.12 4.30 -21.55
N PRO A 217 -0.80 3.40 -20.61
CA PRO A 217 -1.55 3.29 -19.36
C PRO A 217 -1.20 4.44 -18.41
N THR A 218 -2.11 4.77 -17.50
CA THR A 218 -1.84 5.71 -16.40
C THR A 218 -0.84 5.08 -15.44
N LEU A 219 0.28 5.77 -15.23
CA LEU A 219 1.33 5.36 -14.33
C LEU A 219 1.09 5.91 -12.92
N LEU A 220 1.35 5.08 -11.93
CA LEU A 220 0.98 5.30 -10.55
C LEU A 220 2.14 5.08 -9.60
N THR A 221 2.19 5.92 -8.58
CA THR A 221 3.15 5.87 -7.48
C THR A 221 2.43 5.53 -6.18
N GLN A 222 2.96 4.52 -5.48
CA GLN A 222 2.49 4.13 -4.15
C GLN A 222 3.51 4.59 -3.11
N ILE A 223 3.02 5.29 -2.09
CA ILE A 223 3.74 5.48 -0.83
C ILE A 223 3.02 4.66 0.23
N SER A 224 3.74 3.79 0.93
CA SER A 224 3.15 2.88 1.90
C SER A 224 3.92 2.85 3.19
N TYR A 225 3.23 2.60 4.30
CA TYR A 225 3.91 2.17 5.51
C TYR A 225 4.46 0.76 5.32
N MET A 226 5.75 0.59 5.56
CA MET A 226 6.41 -0.71 5.55
C MET A 226 6.75 -1.10 6.98
N PRO A 227 5.99 -2.02 7.59
CA PRO A 227 6.23 -2.38 8.98
C PRO A 227 7.66 -2.85 9.19
N LEU A 228 8.20 -2.48 10.35
CA LEU A 228 9.56 -2.79 10.80
C LEU A 228 10.68 -2.10 10.02
N ALA A 229 10.43 -1.38 8.91
CA ALA A 229 11.49 -0.67 8.18
C ALA A 229 12.26 0.30 9.08
N ASN A 230 11.55 1.06 9.92
CA ASN A 230 12.18 1.96 10.89
C ASN A 230 12.86 1.22 12.07
N LEU A 231 12.45 0.01 12.42
CA LEU A 231 13.12 -0.80 13.44
C LEU A 231 14.40 -1.43 12.90
N LEU A 232 14.37 -1.89 11.65
CA LEU A 232 15.52 -2.47 10.97
C LEU A 232 16.58 -1.42 10.66
N PHE A 233 16.15 -0.23 10.21
CA PHE A 233 17.02 0.82 9.69
C PHE A 233 16.54 2.22 10.13
N PRO A 234 16.57 2.56 11.43
CA PRO A 234 15.97 3.79 11.97
C PRO A 234 16.55 5.09 11.40
N LYS A 235 17.81 5.05 10.94
CA LYS A 235 18.46 6.22 10.31
C LYS A 235 18.09 6.37 8.84
N THR A 236 17.87 5.26 8.13
CA THR A 236 17.59 5.26 6.69
C THR A 236 16.10 5.42 6.41
N PHE A 237 15.24 4.80 7.22
CA PHE A 237 13.78 4.82 7.08
C PHE A 237 13.11 5.35 8.36
N PRO A 238 13.31 6.62 8.71
CA PRO A 238 12.92 7.13 10.03
C PRO A 238 11.40 7.12 10.27
N SER A 239 10.57 7.42 9.26
CA SER A 239 9.11 7.31 9.38
C SER A 239 8.58 5.88 9.23
N GLY A 240 9.36 4.98 8.62
CA GLY A 240 8.88 3.67 8.17
C GLY A 240 8.02 3.71 6.90
N PHE A 241 7.83 4.88 6.29
CA PHE A 241 7.18 5.01 4.98
C PHE A 241 8.19 4.82 3.86
N VAL A 242 7.76 4.12 2.81
CA VAL A 242 8.61 3.75 1.69
C VAL A 242 7.94 4.05 0.37
N GLN A 243 8.76 4.28 -0.65
CA GLN A 243 8.39 4.18 -2.05
C GLN A 243 9.15 3.01 -2.68
N GLY A 244 8.49 2.22 -3.52
CA GLY A 244 9.19 1.23 -4.35
C GLY A 244 10.17 1.92 -5.30
N LYS A 245 11.37 1.35 -5.46
CA LYS A 245 12.35 1.83 -6.46
C LYS A 245 11.84 1.63 -7.88
N ALA A 246 11.04 0.57 -8.11
CA ALA A 246 10.22 0.41 -9.30
C ALA A 246 9.00 1.32 -9.18
N GLU A 247 9.14 2.57 -9.59
CA GLU A 247 8.21 3.66 -9.22
C GLU A 247 6.85 3.59 -9.93
N LEU A 248 6.64 2.70 -10.91
CA LEU A 248 5.52 2.82 -11.84
C LEU A 248 4.65 1.55 -11.86
N CYS A 249 3.62 1.58 -11.03
CA CYS A 249 2.48 0.68 -11.08
C CYS A 249 1.48 1.22 -12.15
N ALA A 250 0.62 0.40 -12.75
CA ALA A 250 -0.27 0.87 -13.82
C ALA A 250 -1.70 0.32 -13.65
N ALA A 251 -2.72 1.01 -14.18
CA ALA A 251 -4.06 0.41 -14.20
C ALA A 251 -4.08 -0.80 -15.16
N LYS A 252 -4.58 -1.96 -14.72
CA LYS A 252 -4.60 -3.20 -15.51
C LYS A 252 -5.96 -3.45 -16.16
N VAL A 253 -7.02 -3.50 -15.35
CA VAL A 253 -8.42 -3.66 -15.78
C VAL A 253 -9.31 -2.72 -14.98
N LYS A 254 -10.03 -1.85 -15.69
CA LYS A 254 -10.95 -0.85 -15.11
C LYS A 254 -12.14 -1.47 -14.39
N ASP A 255 -12.73 -2.51 -14.96
CA ASP A 255 -14.04 -2.97 -14.47
C ASP A 255 -13.94 -3.72 -13.14
N THR A 256 -12.77 -4.29 -12.85
CA THR A 256 -12.55 -5.12 -11.66
C THR A 256 -11.73 -4.45 -10.57
N GLY A 257 -11.24 -3.22 -10.78
CA GLY A 257 -10.35 -2.61 -9.80
C GLY A 257 -9.03 -3.37 -9.72
N CYS A 258 -8.36 -3.60 -10.86
CA CYS A 258 -7.03 -4.19 -10.86
C CYS A 258 -6.00 -3.17 -11.33
N PHE A 259 -4.94 -3.00 -10.55
CA PHE A 259 -3.73 -2.30 -10.95
C PHE A 259 -2.60 -3.32 -11.07
N SER A 260 -1.78 -3.24 -12.11
CA SER A 260 -0.53 -4.00 -12.19
C SER A 260 0.46 -3.41 -11.21
N HIS A 261 0.96 -4.26 -10.32
CA HIS A 261 1.79 -3.83 -9.21
C HIS A 261 3.10 -4.58 -9.13
N LEU A 262 4.21 -3.84 -9.23
CA LEU A 262 5.51 -4.24 -8.69
C LEU A 262 5.84 -3.47 -7.38
N CYS A 263 4.82 -2.90 -6.73
CA CYS A 263 4.95 -2.14 -5.48
C CYS A 263 4.89 -3.08 -4.24
N SER A 264 5.08 -2.56 -3.02
CA SER A 264 5.20 -3.36 -1.78
C SER A 264 3.96 -4.16 -1.41
N ALA A 265 4.11 -5.48 -1.24
CA ALA A 265 3.07 -6.41 -0.78
C ALA A 265 3.09 -6.69 0.73
N GLU A 266 3.81 -5.87 1.51
CA GLU A 266 3.89 -6.07 2.95
C GLU A 266 2.53 -5.92 3.62
N SER A 267 2.19 -6.88 4.50
CA SER A 267 1.15 -6.69 5.51
C SER A 267 1.46 -5.40 6.27
N GLY A 268 0.48 -4.49 6.40
CA GLY A 268 0.66 -3.12 6.90
C GLY A 268 0.64 -2.03 5.80
N GLY A 269 0.91 -2.42 4.55
CA GLY A 269 0.78 -1.56 3.38
C GLY A 269 -0.66 -1.40 2.87
N SER A 270 -1.62 -2.21 3.35
CA SER A 270 -3.04 -2.04 3.02
C SER A 270 -3.53 -0.63 3.38
N GLY A 271 -4.42 -0.07 2.58
CA GLY A 271 -4.88 1.31 2.70
C GLY A 271 -3.94 2.37 2.11
N SER A 272 -2.80 1.98 1.54
CA SER A 272 -1.89 2.93 0.89
C SER A 272 -2.54 3.59 -0.32
N ALA A 273 -2.36 4.90 -0.44
CA ALA A 273 -2.87 5.66 -1.57
C ALA A 273 -2.03 5.42 -2.84
N LEU A 274 -2.72 5.32 -3.98
CA LEU A 274 -2.11 5.24 -5.32
C LEU A 274 -2.32 6.57 -6.03
N PHE A 275 -1.22 7.25 -6.35
CA PHE A 275 -1.25 8.56 -6.97
C PHE A 275 -0.78 8.53 -8.42
N VAL A 276 -1.27 9.43 -9.27
CA VAL A 276 -0.76 9.61 -10.63
C VAL A 276 0.62 10.27 -10.58
N ASN A 277 1.65 9.64 -11.16
CA ASN A 277 3.05 10.01 -10.95
C ASN A 277 3.44 11.39 -11.53
N ASP A 278 2.96 11.72 -12.72
CA ASP A 278 3.48 12.86 -13.50
C ASP A 278 2.61 14.13 -13.41
N GLU A 279 1.70 14.19 -12.45
CA GLU A 279 0.77 15.32 -12.31
C GLU A 279 1.37 16.48 -11.52
N SER A 280 1.10 17.72 -11.94
CA SER A 280 1.48 18.92 -11.18
C SER A 280 0.71 19.03 -9.86
N LYS A 281 -0.50 18.49 -9.82
CA LYS A 281 -1.38 18.44 -8.66
C LYS A 281 -1.45 17.03 -8.11
N LEU A 282 -1.55 16.90 -6.78
CA LEU A 282 -1.69 15.60 -6.14
C LEU A 282 -3.01 14.95 -6.60
N THR A 283 -2.91 13.83 -7.32
CA THR A 283 -4.05 13.17 -7.94
C THR A 283 -4.12 11.71 -7.49
N LEU A 284 -5.18 11.35 -6.79
CA LEU A 284 -5.44 10.01 -6.26
C LEU A 284 -6.23 9.18 -7.28
N ALA A 285 -5.75 7.97 -7.57
CA ALA A 285 -6.40 7.03 -8.49
C ALA A 285 -7.02 5.83 -7.76
N GLY A 286 -6.46 5.42 -6.62
CA GLY A 286 -6.92 4.23 -5.92
C GLY A 286 -6.35 4.06 -4.51
N THR A 287 -6.76 2.96 -3.88
CA THR A 287 -6.30 2.53 -2.56
C THR A 287 -5.85 1.08 -2.64
N HIS A 288 -4.63 0.81 -2.19
CA HIS A 288 -4.04 -0.52 -2.09
C HIS A 288 -4.79 -1.37 -1.06
N ILE A 289 -5.15 -2.60 -1.41
CA ILE A 289 -5.94 -3.50 -0.55
C ILE A 289 -5.23 -4.83 -0.24
N GLY A 290 -3.94 -4.96 -0.55
CA GLY A 290 -3.11 -6.10 -0.17
C GLY A 290 -2.76 -7.02 -1.34
N GLN A 291 -2.32 -8.23 -1.04
CA GLN A 291 -1.82 -9.20 -2.01
C GLN A 291 -2.97 -10.08 -2.55
N SER A 292 -2.96 -10.45 -3.83
CA SER A 292 -4.05 -11.20 -4.49
C SER A 292 -4.18 -12.69 -4.11
N GLU A 293 -3.61 -13.14 -2.98
CA GLU A 293 -3.51 -14.58 -2.70
C GLU A 293 -4.88 -15.21 -2.33
N ASN A 294 -5.33 -16.15 -3.17
CA ASN A 294 -6.38 -17.16 -2.95
C ASN A 294 -7.86 -16.71 -2.96
N ASP A 295 -8.21 -15.57 -3.55
CA ASP A 295 -9.62 -15.27 -3.85
C ASP A 295 -10.01 -15.82 -5.25
N PRO A 296 -11.05 -16.66 -5.39
CA PRO A 296 -11.55 -17.13 -6.70
C PRO A 296 -11.96 -16.00 -7.66
N THR A 297 -12.29 -14.81 -7.15
CA THR A 297 -12.54 -13.60 -7.94
C THR A 297 -11.25 -12.89 -8.38
N ALA A 298 -10.10 -13.21 -7.77
CA ALA A 298 -8.79 -12.66 -8.11
C ALA A 298 -8.25 -13.13 -9.46
N LYS A 299 -8.88 -14.12 -10.13
CA LYS A 299 -8.45 -14.59 -11.48
C LYS A 299 -8.34 -13.50 -12.53
N VAL A 300 -9.07 -12.39 -12.38
CA VAL A 300 -9.00 -11.24 -13.31
C VAL A 300 -7.81 -10.32 -12.99
N CYS A 301 -7.37 -10.27 -11.73
CA CYS A 301 -6.17 -9.56 -11.32
C CYS A 301 -4.90 -10.44 -11.37
N GLU A 302 -5.03 -11.78 -11.40
CA GLU A 302 -3.94 -12.77 -11.42
C GLU A 302 -2.92 -12.52 -12.55
N GLU A 303 -1.65 -12.70 -12.21
CA GLU A 303 -0.49 -12.76 -13.10
C GLU A 303 0.50 -13.76 -12.47
N GLY A 304 1.44 -14.30 -13.25
CA GLY A 304 2.41 -15.30 -12.78
C GLY A 304 3.37 -14.83 -11.67
N PHE A 305 3.28 -13.55 -11.28
CA PHE A 305 3.99 -12.93 -10.16
C PHE A 305 2.92 -12.46 -9.16
N GLY A 306 3.08 -12.73 -7.87
CA GLY A 306 2.11 -12.30 -6.85
C GLY A 306 1.96 -10.78 -6.85
N LEU A 307 0.89 -10.27 -7.45
CA LEU A 307 0.62 -8.83 -7.54
C LEU A 307 -0.18 -8.35 -6.31
N ASN A 308 0.02 -7.09 -5.99
CA ASN A 308 -0.88 -6.36 -5.12
C ASN A 308 -2.16 -5.95 -5.84
N VAL A 309 -3.28 -6.03 -5.12
CA VAL A 309 -4.59 -5.56 -5.54
C VAL A 309 -4.82 -4.19 -4.95
N ALA A 310 -5.49 -3.34 -5.72
CA ALA A 310 -5.90 -2.02 -5.28
C ALA A 310 -7.22 -1.67 -5.95
N THR A 311 -8.07 -0.89 -5.30
CA THR A 311 -9.39 -0.53 -5.85
C THR A 311 -9.47 0.96 -6.20
N TYR A 312 -10.34 1.31 -7.15
CA TYR A 312 -10.57 2.70 -7.58
C TYR A 312 -11.30 3.49 -6.50
N ILE A 313 -11.06 4.80 -6.43
CA ILE A 313 -11.72 5.64 -5.43
C ILE A 313 -13.23 5.68 -5.63
N ASN A 314 -13.98 5.27 -4.60
CA ASN A 314 -15.43 5.41 -4.60
C ASN A 314 -15.81 6.88 -4.44
N LYS A 315 -16.37 7.50 -5.50
CA LYS A 315 -16.76 8.93 -5.53
C LYS A 315 -17.58 9.34 -4.32
N LYS A 316 -18.52 8.49 -3.87
CA LYS A 316 -19.41 8.74 -2.72
C LYS A 316 -18.66 8.95 -1.39
N LEU A 317 -17.44 8.41 -1.25
CA LEU A 317 -16.63 8.60 -0.04
C LEU A 317 -16.13 10.04 0.11
N LEU A 318 -15.86 10.72 -1.01
CA LEU A 318 -15.18 12.01 -1.01
C LEU A 318 -16.05 13.16 -1.55
N GLU A 319 -17.22 12.86 -2.13
CA GLU A 319 -18.24 13.84 -2.52
C GLU A 319 -18.62 14.85 -1.43
N PRO A 320 -18.65 14.49 -0.13
CA PRO A 320 -18.93 15.46 0.94
C PRO A 320 -17.89 16.58 1.10
N PHE A 321 -16.75 16.54 0.40
CA PHE A 321 -15.65 17.50 0.53
C PHE A 321 -15.42 18.36 -0.73
N PRO A 322 -16.42 19.06 -1.28
CA PRO A 322 -16.33 19.72 -2.58
C PRO A 322 -15.35 20.90 -2.61
N LYS A 323 -14.92 21.41 -1.45
CA LYS A 323 -13.95 22.51 -1.34
C LYS A 323 -12.50 22.04 -1.42
N THR A 324 -12.23 20.78 -1.10
CA THR A 324 -10.88 20.22 -0.97
C THR A 324 -10.65 19.02 -1.87
N VAL A 325 -11.72 18.41 -2.42
CA VAL A 325 -11.65 17.30 -3.37
C VAL A 325 -12.22 17.71 -4.71
N ARG A 326 -11.45 17.52 -5.78
CA ARG A 326 -11.87 17.76 -7.17
C ARG A 326 -11.83 16.45 -7.97
N PHE A 327 -12.94 16.07 -8.58
CA PHE A 327 -13.01 14.87 -9.42
C PHE A 327 -12.63 15.19 -10.87
N ILE A 328 -11.79 14.35 -11.47
CA ILE A 328 -11.34 14.46 -12.86
C ILE A 328 -12.00 13.33 -13.65
N GLU A 329 -12.84 13.69 -14.63
CA GLU A 329 -13.64 12.73 -15.42
C GLU A 329 -13.09 12.50 -16.84
N SER A 330 -12.14 13.32 -17.30
CA SER A 330 -11.41 13.18 -18.57
C SER A 330 -10.01 13.78 -18.44
N GLN A 331 -9.00 13.11 -19.02
CA GLN A 331 -7.67 13.67 -19.26
C GLN A 331 -7.58 14.23 -20.67
#